data_AF-A0A6W8LU11-F1
#
_entry.id   AF-A0A6W8LU11-F1
#
_cell.length_a   1.000
_cell.length_b   1.000
_cell.length_c   1.000
_cell.angle_alpha   90.00
_cell.angle_beta   90.00
_cell.angle_gamma   90.00
#
_symmetry.space_group_name_H-M   'P 1'
#
loop_
_entity.id
_entity.type
_entity.pdbx_description
1 polymer ?
#
loop_
_entity_poly.entity_id
_entity_poly.type
_entity_poly.pdbx_seq_one_letter_code
_entity_poly.pdbx_strand_id
1 'polypeptide(L)'
;ELCDGRKLVVKPDVVADFRSMPFDTNTFHLVVLDPPHLVKVGDKSWLAKKYGKLDLLTWRDDISKGFEECMRVLKPNGILIFKWNEDQIKLSEILKIIDFEPLFGNKRSKTHWLVFMKEEQA
;
A
#
# COMPACT_ATOMS: atom_id res chain seq x y z
N GLU A 1 -14.79 -19.52 -3.79
CA GLU A 1 -13.95 -20.68 -3.39
C GLU A 1 -12.58 -20.52 -4.01
N LEU A 2 -11.54 -21.03 -3.33
CA LEU A 2 -10.21 -21.17 -3.92
C LEU A 2 -10.25 -22.24 -5.01
N CYS A 3 -9.26 -22.25 -5.90
CA CYS A 3 -9.18 -23.20 -7.01
C CYS A 3 -9.12 -24.69 -6.57
N ASP A 4 -8.97 -24.96 -5.28
CA ASP A 4 -8.87 -26.30 -4.66
C ASP A 4 -10.09 -26.64 -3.77
N GLY A 5 -11.20 -25.90 -3.89
CA GLY A 5 -12.43 -26.15 -3.14
C GLY A 5 -12.42 -25.64 -1.69
N ARG A 6 -11.30 -25.06 -1.22
CA ARG A 6 -11.28 -24.41 0.10
C ARG A 6 -12.07 -23.10 0.09
N LYS A 7 -12.72 -22.81 1.22
CA LYS A 7 -13.38 -21.52 1.44
C LYS A 7 -12.33 -20.44 1.67
N LEU A 8 -12.30 -19.41 0.83
CA LEU A 8 -11.54 -18.19 1.11
C LEU A 8 -12.29 -17.40 2.19
N VAL A 9 -11.69 -17.27 3.37
CA VAL A 9 -12.21 -16.44 4.46
C VAL A 9 -11.32 -15.21 4.58
N VAL A 10 -11.88 -14.04 4.29
CA VAL A 10 -11.25 -12.74 4.53
C VAL A 10 -11.86 -12.19 5.82
N LYS A 11 -11.07 -12.08 6.88
CA LYS A 11 -11.52 -11.62 8.21
C LYS A 11 -10.52 -10.60 8.76
N PRO A 12 -10.59 -9.34 8.31
CA PRO A 12 -9.73 -8.30 8.84
C PRO A 12 -10.15 -7.92 10.27
N ASP A 13 -9.20 -7.51 11.10
CA ASP A 13 -9.50 -6.97 12.44
C ASP A 13 -10.22 -5.62 12.36
N VAL A 14 -9.91 -4.84 11.32
CA VAL A 14 -10.49 -3.53 11.05
C VAL A 14 -10.90 -3.44 9.58
N VAL A 15 -12.13 -2.98 9.33
CA VAL A 15 -12.60 -2.62 7.98
C VAL A 15 -12.54 -1.10 7.87
N ALA A 16 -11.64 -0.59 7.05
CA ALA A 16 -11.39 0.85 6.91
C ALA A 16 -10.92 1.22 5.50
N ASP A 17 -11.03 2.51 5.18
CA ASP A 17 -10.40 3.11 4.01
C ASP A 17 -8.94 3.43 4.34
N PHE A 18 -7.99 2.93 3.55
CA PHE A 18 -6.57 3.18 3.80
C PHE A 18 -6.17 4.65 3.56
N ARG A 19 -7.03 5.42 2.86
CA ARG A 19 -6.90 6.87 2.67
C ARG A 19 -7.41 7.68 3.86
N SER A 20 -8.04 7.02 4.84
CA SER A 20 -8.53 7.64 6.08
C SER A 20 -8.63 6.57 7.17
N MET A 21 -7.48 6.24 7.76
CA MET A 21 -7.40 5.16 8.73
C MET A 21 -7.96 5.58 10.10
N PRO A 22 -8.74 4.74 10.81
CA PRO A 22 -9.36 5.06 12.09
C PRO A 22 -8.38 4.90 13.26
N PHE A 23 -7.16 5.40 13.10
CA PHE A 23 -6.11 5.39 14.12
C PHE A 23 -5.60 6.82 14.36
N ASP A 24 -5.19 7.08 15.59
CA ASP A 24 -4.64 8.38 15.96
C ASP A 24 -3.27 8.62 15.30
N THR A 25 -2.90 9.89 15.19
CA THR A 25 -1.54 10.29 14.77
C THR A 25 -0.50 9.74 15.76
N ASN A 26 0.65 9.30 15.26
CA ASN A 26 1.75 8.76 16.09
C ASN A 26 1.39 7.54 16.95
N THR A 27 0.62 6.61 16.39
CA THR A 27 0.18 5.38 17.08
C THR A 27 1.19 4.25 16.95
N PHE A 28 1.73 4.00 15.75
CA PHE A 28 2.52 2.80 15.45
C PHE A 28 4.01 3.11 15.28
N HIS A 29 4.87 2.17 15.64
CA HIS A 29 6.32 2.26 15.35
C HIS A 29 6.66 1.74 13.95
N LEU A 30 5.82 0.86 13.39
CA LEU A 30 6.02 0.20 12.10
C LEU A 30 4.68 0.07 11.38
N VAL A 31 4.66 0.43 10.10
CA VAL A 31 3.54 0.21 9.18
C VAL A 31 4.06 -0.57 7.98
N VAL A 32 3.28 -1.56 7.52
CA VAL A 32 3.56 -2.28 6.26
C VAL A 32 2.41 -1.99 5.30
N LEU A 33 2.72 -1.33 4.19
CA LEU A 33 1.75 -0.99 3.14
C LEU A 33 1.98 -1.90 1.93
N ASP A 34 0.99 -2.76 1.64
CA ASP A 34 0.93 -3.62 0.45
C ASP A 34 -0.42 -3.40 -0.28
N PRO A 35 -0.58 -2.28 -0.99
CA PRO A 35 -1.85 -1.92 -1.60
C PRO A 35 -2.07 -2.70 -2.91
N PRO A 36 -3.31 -2.73 -3.42
CA PRO A 36 -3.57 -3.18 -4.78
C PRO A 36 -2.69 -2.40 -5.77
N HIS A 37 -2.20 -3.06 -6.82
CA HIS A 37 -1.27 -2.49 -7.81
C HIS A 37 -1.73 -2.72 -9.26
N LEU A 38 -2.96 -3.22 -9.44
CA LEU A 38 -3.56 -3.51 -10.73
C LEU A 38 -4.67 -2.50 -11.01
N VAL A 39 -4.67 -1.92 -12.22
CA VAL A 39 -5.73 -1.05 -12.74
C VAL A 39 -6.48 -1.68 -13.92
N LYS A 40 -5.78 -2.51 -14.70
CA LYS A 40 -6.31 -3.26 -15.86
C LYS A 40 -6.43 -4.73 -15.50
N VAL A 41 -7.41 -5.04 -14.67
CA VAL A 41 -7.79 -6.41 -14.33
C VAL A 41 -9.31 -6.52 -14.37
N GLY A 42 -9.83 -7.63 -14.89
CA GLY A 42 -11.27 -7.83 -14.99
C GLY A 42 -11.91 -7.89 -13.61
N ASP A 43 -13.01 -7.16 -13.38
CA ASP A 43 -13.61 -7.00 -12.05
C ASP A 43 -14.13 -8.32 -11.46
N LYS A 44 -14.50 -9.27 -12.34
CA LYS A 44 -14.92 -10.62 -11.94
C LYS A 44 -13.77 -11.60 -11.76
N SER A 45 -12.55 -11.21 -12.11
CA SER A 45 -11.38 -12.09 -12.05
C SER A 45 -11.03 -12.48 -10.61
N TRP A 46 -10.40 -13.65 -10.47
CA TRP A 46 -9.90 -14.12 -9.19
C TRP A 46 -8.87 -13.16 -8.57
N LEU A 47 -8.00 -12.57 -9.40
CA LEU A 47 -6.97 -11.62 -8.95
C LEU A 47 -7.58 -10.36 -8.34
N ALA A 48 -8.59 -9.77 -8.99
CA ALA A 48 -9.29 -8.60 -8.46
C ALA A 48 -9.99 -8.90 -7.13
N LYS A 49 -10.64 -10.07 -7.04
CA LYS A 49 -11.30 -10.50 -5.79
C LYS A 49 -10.32 -10.78 -4.65
N LYS A 50 -9.14 -11.33 -4.97
CA LYS A 50 -8.14 -11.75 -3.97
C LYS A 50 -7.24 -10.61 -3.51
N TYR A 51 -6.82 -9.74 -4.43
CA TYR A 51 -5.79 -8.72 -4.20
C TYR A 51 -6.29 -7.29 -4.35
N GLY A 52 -7.57 -7.11 -4.67
CA GLY A 52 -8.13 -5.79 -4.96
C GLY A 52 -7.71 -5.26 -6.33
N LYS A 53 -8.18 -4.05 -6.63
CA LYS A 53 -7.93 -3.29 -7.86
C LYS A 53 -7.94 -1.81 -7.52
N LEU A 54 -7.03 -1.05 -8.12
CA LEU A 54 -7.04 0.41 -8.09
C LEU A 54 -7.97 0.95 -9.18
N ASP A 55 -8.64 2.06 -8.89
CA ASP A 55 -9.42 2.77 -9.90
C ASP A 55 -8.50 3.49 -10.90
N LEU A 56 -8.78 3.35 -12.19
CA LEU A 56 -7.91 3.86 -13.24
C LEU A 56 -7.76 5.40 -13.21
N LEU A 57 -8.79 6.11 -12.76
CA LEU A 57 -8.84 7.58 -12.74
C LEU A 57 -8.31 8.15 -11.43
N THR A 58 -8.54 7.47 -10.30
CA THR A 58 -8.20 8.01 -8.97
C THR A 58 -6.96 7.41 -8.31
N TRP A 59 -6.35 6.35 -8.87
CA TRP A 59 -5.28 5.63 -8.17
C TRP A 59 -4.12 6.48 -7.67
N ARG A 60 -3.78 7.56 -8.38
CA ARG A 60 -2.69 8.46 -7.98
C ARG A 60 -3.01 9.16 -6.66
N ASP A 61 -4.22 9.69 -6.56
CA ASP A 61 -4.73 10.34 -5.34
C ASP A 61 -4.89 9.32 -4.21
N ASP A 62 -5.41 8.13 -4.53
CA ASP A 62 -5.61 7.07 -3.54
C ASP A 62 -4.28 6.61 -2.91
N ILE A 63 -3.25 6.37 -3.73
CA ILE A 63 -1.93 5.95 -3.24
C ILE A 63 -1.23 7.09 -2.48
N SER A 64 -1.30 8.32 -2.99
CA SER A 64 -0.69 9.49 -2.33
C SER A 64 -1.27 9.68 -0.92
N LYS A 65 -2.60 9.75 -0.80
CA LYS A 65 -3.30 9.86 0.50
C LYS A 65 -3.06 8.67 1.41
N GLY A 66 -3.01 7.46 0.85
CA GLY A 66 -2.67 6.28 1.65
C GLY A 66 -1.26 6.33 2.24
N PHE A 67 -0.30 6.89 1.50
CA PHE A 67 1.06 7.09 1.98
C PHE A 67 1.12 8.15 3.09
N GLU A 68 0.42 9.27 2.90
CA GLU A 68 0.27 10.32 3.92
C GLU A 68 -0.37 9.76 5.20
N GLU A 69 -1.43 8.96 5.09
CA GLU A 69 -2.06 8.33 6.24
C GLU A 69 -1.13 7.35 6.96
N CYS A 70 -0.33 6.57 6.23
CA CYS A 70 0.70 5.72 6.83
C CYS A 70 1.71 6.55 7.62
N MET A 71 2.15 7.68 7.07
CA MET A 71 3.07 8.59 7.77
C MET A 71 2.40 9.30 8.94
N ARG A 72 1.11 9.65 8.86
CA ARG A 72 0.35 10.25 9.96
C ARG A 72 0.30 9.31 11.16
N VAL A 73 -0.07 8.05 10.96
CA VAL A 73 -0.22 7.07 12.05
C VAL A 73 1.11 6.56 12.60
N LEU A 74 2.22 6.71 11.87
CA LEU A 74 3.56 6.41 12.37
C LEU A 74 4.00 7.41 13.43
N LYS A 75 4.67 6.93 14.48
CA LYS A 75 5.41 7.75 15.44
C LYS A 75 6.62 8.42 14.79
N PRO A 76 7.15 9.52 15.35
CA PRO A 76 8.45 10.04 14.96
C PRO A 76 9.51 8.94 14.94
N ASN A 77 10.37 8.94 13.93
CA ASN A 77 11.38 7.89 13.68
C ASN A 77 10.79 6.49 13.42
N GLY A 78 9.48 6.37 13.21
CA GLY A 78 8.80 5.15 12.84
C GLY A 78 9.07 4.74 11.39
N ILE A 79 8.89 3.47 11.08
CA ILE A 79 9.26 2.87 9.79
C ILE A 79 8.01 2.56 8.97
N LEU A 80 8.02 2.94 7.70
CA LEU A 80 7.09 2.43 6.70
C LEU A 80 7.81 1.46 5.78
N ILE A 81 7.32 0.23 5.72
CA ILE A 81 7.71 -0.75 4.70
C ILE A 81 6.65 -0.72 3.60
N PHE A 82 7.06 -0.37 2.39
CA PHE A 82 6.18 -0.34 1.23
C PHE A 82 6.53 -1.46 0.26
N LYS A 83 5.55 -2.33 -0.02
CA LYS A 83 5.64 -3.34 -1.07
C LYS A 83 4.93 -2.83 -2.32
N TRP A 84 5.62 -2.87 -3.45
CA TRP A 84 5.03 -2.51 -4.74
C TRP A 84 5.39 -3.52 -5.83
N ASN A 85 4.42 -3.94 -6.62
CA ASN A 85 4.69 -4.71 -7.83
C ASN A 85 4.45 -3.84 -9.06
N GLU A 86 5.49 -3.68 -9.89
CA GLU A 86 5.49 -2.75 -11.02
C GLU A 86 4.96 -3.33 -12.35
N ASP A 87 4.08 -4.34 -12.27
CA ASP A 87 3.53 -5.02 -13.45
C ASP A 87 2.78 -4.06 -14.38
N GLN A 88 1.93 -3.20 -13.82
CA GLN A 88 1.12 -2.25 -14.59
C GLN A 88 1.51 -0.79 -14.39
N ILE A 89 1.88 -0.43 -13.17
CA ILE A 89 2.25 0.95 -12.80
C ILE A 89 3.70 0.92 -12.32
N LYS A 90 4.56 1.73 -12.94
CA LYS A 90 5.98 1.73 -12.61
C LYS A 90 6.21 2.32 -11.23
N LEU A 91 7.19 1.78 -10.49
CA LEU A 91 7.59 2.36 -9.22
C LEU A 91 7.97 3.85 -9.37
N SER A 92 8.60 4.22 -10.48
CA SER A 92 8.93 5.62 -10.79
C SER A 92 7.71 6.53 -10.96
N GLU A 93 6.52 5.99 -11.23
CA GLU A 93 5.28 6.79 -11.20
C GLU A 93 4.78 6.99 -9.78
N ILE A 94 4.96 5.98 -8.89
CA ILE A 94 4.62 6.08 -7.48
C ILE A 94 5.53 7.09 -6.78
N LEU A 95 6.84 7.04 -7.02
CA LEU A 95 7.80 7.97 -6.42
C LEU A 95 7.61 9.43 -6.86
N LYS A 96 6.83 9.71 -7.91
CA LYS A 96 6.49 11.07 -8.35
C LYS A 96 5.26 11.66 -7.66
N ILE A 97 4.47 10.84 -6.98
CA ILE A 97 3.19 11.25 -6.36
C ILE A 97 3.20 11.16 -4.84
N ILE A 98 4.33 10.76 -4.25
CA ILE A 98 4.55 10.74 -2.81
C ILE A 98 5.66 11.74 -2.48
N ASP A 99 5.54 12.42 -1.33
CA ASP A 99 6.51 13.43 -0.87
C ASP A 99 7.58 12.84 0.06
N PHE A 100 7.79 11.52 0.02
CA PHE A 100 8.69 10.80 0.91
C PHE A 100 9.75 10.03 0.12
N GLU A 101 11.00 10.10 0.57
CA GLU A 101 12.11 9.37 -0.04
C GLU A 101 12.41 8.06 0.69
N PRO A 102 12.65 6.95 -0.04
CA PRO A 102 13.03 5.69 0.59
C PRO A 102 14.47 5.77 1.10
N LEU A 103 14.70 5.25 2.31
CA LEU A 103 16.04 5.07 2.87
C LEU A 103 16.85 4.06 2.05
N PHE A 104 16.22 2.93 1.73
CA PHE A 104 16.79 1.86 0.91
C PHE A 104 15.68 0.92 0.45
N GLY A 105 16.04 -0.06 -0.38
CA GLY A 105 15.12 -1.10 -0.76
C GLY A 105 15.77 -2.28 -1.48
N ASN A 106 14.94 -3.28 -1.76
CA ASN A 106 15.30 -4.43 -2.56
C ASN A 106 14.28 -4.67 -3.68
N LYS A 107 14.78 -5.16 -4.81
CA LYS A 107 13.96 -5.59 -5.94
C LYS A 107 14.21 -7.06 -6.24
N ARG A 108 13.13 -7.83 -6.36
CA ARG A 108 13.15 -9.18 -6.93
C ARG A 108 12.09 -9.30 -8.01
N SER A 109 12.52 -9.53 -9.26
CA SER A 109 11.65 -9.47 -10.44
C SER A 109 10.92 -8.12 -10.51
N LYS A 110 9.58 -8.11 -10.59
CA LYS A 110 8.76 -6.89 -10.61
C LYS A 110 8.37 -6.39 -9.21
N THR A 111 8.74 -7.10 -8.14
CA THR A 111 8.37 -6.70 -6.78
C THR A 111 9.51 -5.90 -6.13
N HIS A 112 9.15 -4.74 -5.60
CA HIS A 112 9.98 -3.85 -4.81
C HIS A 112 9.52 -3.88 -3.36
N TRP A 113 10.49 -3.85 -2.46
CA TRP A 113 10.31 -3.56 -1.05
C TRP A 113 11.15 -2.36 -0.72
N LEU A 114 10.51 -1.27 -0.31
CA LEU A 114 11.15 -0.02 0.04
C LEU A 114 10.93 0.26 1.53
N VAL A 115 11.94 0.84 2.16
CA VAL A 115 11.91 1.24 3.56
C VAL A 115 11.98 2.76 3.63
N PHE A 116 11.06 3.36 4.37
CA PHE A 116 10.99 4.79 4.64
C PHE A 116 10.98 5.01 6.15
N MET A 117 11.38 6.20 6.59
CA MET A 117 11.30 6.61 7.97
C MET A 117 10.53 7.93 8.07
N LYS A 118 9.65 8.03 9.05
CA LYS A 118 9.01 9.30 9.39
C LYS A 118 10.04 10.19 10.07
N GLU A 119 10.36 11.33 9.45
CA GLU A 119 11.24 12.32 10.04
C GLU A 119 10.66 12.87 11.35
N GLU A 120 11.55 13.18 12.28
CA GLU A 120 11.19 13.90 13.50
C GLU A 120 10.88 15.36 13.10
N GLN A 121 9.71 15.85 13.50
CA GLN A 121 9.44 17.29 13.39
C GLN A 121 10.38 17.99 14.38
N ALA A 122 11.35 18.73 13.85
CA ALA A 122 12.26 19.55 14.64
C ALA A 122 11.53 20.63 15.45
#